data_AF-A0A350UL74-F1
#
_entry.id   AF-A0A350UL74-F1
#
_cell.length_a   1.000
_cell.length_b   1.000
_cell.length_c   1.000
_cell.angle_alpha   90.00
_cell.angle_beta   90.00
_cell.angle_gamma   90.00
#
_symmetry.space_group_name_H-M   'P 1'
#
loop_
_entity.id
_entity.type
_entity.pdbx_description
1 polymer ?
#
loop_
_entity_poly.entity_id
_entity_poly.type
_entity_poly.pdbx_seq_one_letter_code
_entity_poly.pdbx_strand_id
1 'polypeptide(L)'
;MTSANNSRAPRRNPKPCATASGKPLPGSRTSSRKWSRWICSPRLNQGAETVESGSAEKNLVRVTIFQHPYTLRSSGEPGETEALAQAVDDLMNQIASRSAGNDPVRVAVLSSLHLADRVRLLERRLAEFEQRAERLDEIAASLLDPEQA
;
A
#
# COMPACT_ATOMS: atom_id res chain seq x y z
N MET A 1 -62.32 48.35 29.79
CA MET A 1 -62.92 48.47 28.44
C MET A 1 -61.75 48.53 27.47
N THR A 2 -61.36 47.58 26.61
CA THR A 2 -61.90 46.33 26.01
C THR A 2 -60.65 45.62 25.44
N SER A 3 -60.20 44.47 25.95
CA SER A 3 -60.44 43.09 25.45
C SER A 3 -60.36 42.87 23.93
N ALA A 4 -59.35 42.11 23.48
CA ALA A 4 -59.28 41.18 22.34
C ALA A 4 -57.79 40.81 22.12
N ASN A 5 -57.24 39.65 22.51
CA ASN A 5 -57.50 38.27 22.08
C ASN A 5 -57.76 38.13 20.57
N ASN A 6 -56.84 37.55 19.80
CA ASN A 6 -57.08 36.28 19.10
C ASN A 6 -55.85 35.80 18.31
N SER A 7 -55.56 34.53 18.54
CA SER A 7 -54.82 33.57 17.75
C SER A 7 -55.07 33.62 16.23
N ARG A 8 -54.05 33.30 15.44
CA ARG A 8 -54.03 32.15 14.50
C ARG A 8 -52.90 32.28 13.48
N ALA A 9 -51.93 31.38 13.58
CA ALA A 9 -51.13 30.96 12.44
C ALA A 9 -52.02 30.13 11.48
N PRO A 10 -51.97 30.37 10.16
CA PRO A 10 -52.48 29.40 9.20
C PRO A 10 -51.37 28.47 8.72
N ARG A 11 -51.53 27.18 9.05
CA ARG A 11 -50.98 26.06 8.30
C ARG A 11 -51.56 26.11 6.88
N ARG A 12 -50.72 25.93 5.85
CA ARG A 12 -51.11 25.26 4.60
C ARG A 12 -49.88 24.70 3.87
N ASN A 13 -49.72 23.39 3.99
CA ASN A 13 -49.04 22.53 3.03
C ASN A 13 -49.75 22.62 1.67
N PRO A 14 -48.98 22.59 0.58
CA PRO A 14 -49.33 21.78 -0.58
C PRO A 14 -48.41 20.57 -0.71
N LYS A 15 -49.05 19.45 -1.06
CA LYS A 15 -48.52 18.10 -1.28
C LYS A 15 -47.70 17.99 -2.57
N PRO A 16 -46.97 16.87 -2.77
CA PRO A 16 -45.91 16.73 -3.76
C PRO A 16 -46.44 16.27 -5.13
N CYS A 17 -45.80 16.71 -6.21
CA CYS A 17 -45.86 16.05 -7.50
C CYS A 17 -44.43 15.89 -8.03
N ALA A 18 -44.07 14.63 -8.25
CA ALA A 18 -42.83 14.17 -8.83
C ALA A 18 -42.59 14.76 -10.23
N THR A 19 -41.32 14.83 -10.65
CA THR A 19 -40.72 13.99 -11.71
C THR A 19 -39.54 14.74 -12.31
N ALA A 20 -38.32 14.30 -12.01
CA ALA A 20 -37.16 14.36 -12.91
C ALA A 20 -35.98 13.70 -12.19
N SER A 21 -35.88 12.38 -12.38
CA SER A 21 -34.64 11.67 -12.67
C SER A 21 -33.35 12.52 -12.71
N GLY A 22 -32.84 12.88 -11.52
CA GLY A 22 -31.46 13.27 -11.31
C GLY A 22 -30.71 12.04 -10.83
N LYS A 23 -30.02 11.37 -11.75
CA LYS A 23 -29.09 10.28 -11.42
C LYS A 23 -28.16 10.77 -10.29
N PRO A 24 -27.93 9.98 -9.22
CA PRO A 24 -26.90 10.35 -8.26
C PRO A 24 -25.57 10.46 -9.00
N LEU A 25 -24.92 11.61 -8.87
CA LEU A 25 -23.55 11.82 -9.31
C LEU A 25 -22.71 10.69 -8.70
N PRO A 26 -22.06 9.84 -9.52
CA PRO A 26 -21.08 8.92 -8.98
C PRO A 26 -19.91 9.78 -8.52
N GLY A 27 -19.79 9.92 -7.20
CA GLY A 27 -18.57 10.38 -6.57
C GLY A 27 -17.41 9.61 -7.20
N SER A 28 -16.38 10.34 -7.63
CA SER A 28 -15.17 9.83 -8.27
C SER A 28 -14.40 8.92 -7.30
N ARG A 29 -14.95 7.73 -7.06
CA ARG A 29 -14.25 6.50 -6.68
C ARG A 29 -13.47 5.98 -7.89
N THR A 30 -12.70 6.87 -8.51
CA THR A 30 -11.84 6.51 -9.62
C THR A 30 -10.44 6.33 -9.07
N SER A 31 -9.95 5.11 -9.22
CA SER A 31 -8.55 4.70 -9.05
C SER A 31 -8.12 4.03 -7.74
N SER A 32 -9.01 3.32 -7.04
CA SER A 32 -8.57 2.34 -6.02
C SER A 32 -8.33 0.93 -6.57
N ARG A 33 -8.69 0.65 -7.85
CA ARG A 33 -8.45 -0.66 -8.49
C ARG A 33 -7.09 -0.80 -9.19
N LYS A 34 -6.30 0.27 -9.31
CA LYS A 34 -5.02 0.24 -10.04
C LYS A 34 -3.82 -0.08 -9.15
N TRP A 35 -3.81 0.32 -7.88
CA TRP A 35 -2.76 -0.06 -6.95
C TRP A 35 -2.72 -1.57 -6.69
N SER A 36 -3.86 -2.25 -6.70
CA SER A 36 -3.95 -3.71 -6.54
C SER A 36 -3.26 -4.50 -7.66
N ARG A 37 -3.06 -3.90 -8.84
CA ARG A 37 -2.41 -4.57 -9.98
C ARG A 37 -0.89 -4.38 -9.97
N TRP A 38 -0.38 -3.29 -9.39
CA TRP A 38 1.06 -3.07 -9.25
C TRP A 38 1.65 -3.87 -8.07
N ILE A 39 0.95 -3.97 -6.95
CA ILE A 39 1.42 -4.70 -5.76
C ILE A 39 1.29 -6.23 -5.95
N CYS A 40 0.33 -6.70 -6.76
CA CYS A 40 0.14 -8.13 -7.06
C CYS A 40 0.45 -8.49 -8.51
N SER A 41 1.38 -7.80 -9.18
CA SER A 41 1.88 -8.28 -10.47
C SER A 41 2.71 -9.55 -10.23
N PRO A 42 2.28 -10.73 -10.73
CA PRO A 42 3.12 -11.92 -10.72
C PRO A 42 4.06 -11.85 -11.94
N ARG A 43 4.90 -10.80 -12.01
CA ARG A 43 5.78 -10.55 -13.15
C ARG A 43 7.18 -10.20 -12.70
N LEU A 44 7.80 -11.08 -11.93
CA LEU A 44 9.22 -11.44 -12.03
C LEU A 44 9.54 -12.60 -11.05
N ASN A 45 9.03 -13.79 -11.33
CA ASN A 45 9.70 -15.00 -10.87
C ASN A 45 9.59 -16.04 -11.98
N GLN A 46 10.59 -16.05 -12.85
CA GLN A 46 10.83 -17.10 -13.83
C GLN A 46 12.08 -17.82 -13.36
N GLY A 47 11.89 -18.66 -12.35
CA GLY A 47 12.87 -19.53 -11.71
C GLY A 47 12.09 -20.55 -10.90
N ALA A 48 12.29 -21.82 -11.22
CA ALA A 48 11.49 -22.96 -10.77
C ALA A 48 11.42 -23.09 -9.24
N GLU A 49 10.24 -23.49 -8.72
CA GLU A 49 10.06 -24.67 -7.87
C GLU A 49 8.58 -24.79 -7.46
N THR A 50 7.98 -25.92 -7.82
CA THR A 50 6.62 -26.30 -7.44
C THR A 50 6.59 -26.72 -5.98
N VAL A 51 6.14 -25.83 -5.11
CA VAL A 51 5.61 -26.22 -3.80
C VAL A 51 4.15 -25.82 -3.77
N GLU A 52 3.29 -26.84 -3.76
CA GLU A 52 1.87 -26.70 -3.52
C GLU A 52 1.64 -25.97 -2.19
N SER A 53 0.97 -24.82 -2.23
CA SER A 53 0.39 -24.22 -1.04
C SER A 53 -1.06 -23.90 -1.36
N GLY A 54 -1.94 -24.67 -0.72
CA GLY A 54 -3.38 -24.67 -0.94
C GLY A 54 -3.98 -23.28 -0.76
N SER A 55 -5.03 -23.03 -1.56
CA SER A 55 -5.99 -21.93 -1.40
C SER A 55 -5.42 -20.69 -0.71
N ALA A 56 -4.82 -19.77 -1.47
CA ALA A 56 -4.58 -18.41 -1.01
C ALA A 56 -5.94 -17.80 -0.60
N GLU A 57 -6.37 -18.06 0.63
CA GLU A 57 -7.49 -17.40 1.27
C GLU A 57 -7.14 -15.92 1.23
N LYS A 58 -7.89 -15.19 0.42
CA LYS A 58 -7.63 -13.77 0.13
C LYS A 58 -7.95 -12.99 1.40
N ASN A 59 -7.00 -12.94 2.31
CA ASN A 59 -7.14 -12.29 3.59
C ASN A 59 -7.21 -10.78 3.36
N LEU A 60 -8.33 -10.18 3.77
CA LEU A 60 -8.56 -8.75 3.73
C LEU A 60 -8.07 -8.15 5.03
N VAL A 61 -6.96 -7.44 4.97
CA VAL A 61 -6.35 -6.77 6.13
C VAL A 61 -6.71 -5.30 6.09
N ARG A 62 -7.17 -4.75 7.22
CA ARG A 62 -7.45 -3.31 7.35
C ARG A 62 -6.29 -2.66 8.10
N VAL A 63 -5.64 -1.70 7.46
CA VAL A 63 -4.50 -0.97 8.02
C VAL A 63 -4.76 0.53 7.94
N THR A 64 -4.09 1.30 8.78
CA THR A 64 -4.12 2.77 8.72
C THR A 64 -2.72 3.27 8.46
N ILE A 65 -2.53 4.02 7.37
CA ILE A 65 -1.23 4.58 6.98
C ILE A 65 -1.41 6.09 6.82
N PHE A 66 -0.62 6.88 7.54
CA PHE A 66 -0.62 8.34 7.56
C PHE A 66 -2.03 8.93 7.82
N GLN A 67 -2.73 8.40 8.82
CA GLN A 67 -4.13 8.72 9.17
C GLN A 67 -5.19 8.35 8.11
N HIS A 68 -4.82 7.62 7.07
CA HIS A 68 -5.74 7.16 6.05
C HIS A 68 -5.99 5.65 6.19
N PRO A 69 -7.26 5.21 6.37
CA PRO A 69 -7.58 3.79 6.44
C PRO A 69 -7.58 3.15 5.05
N TYR A 70 -6.90 2.01 4.93
CA TYR A 70 -6.80 1.20 3.73
C TYR A 70 -7.25 -0.24 3.99
N THR A 71 -7.83 -0.88 2.98
CA THR A 71 -8.14 -2.32 3.00
C THR A 71 -7.30 -3.01 1.93
N LEU A 72 -6.33 -3.81 2.37
CA LEU A 72 -5.39 -4.53 1.53
C LEU A 72 -5.83 -5.99 1.38
N ARG A 73 -5.56 -6.56 0.21
CA ARG A 73 -5.69 -8.00 -0.02
C ARG A 73 -4.30 -8.59 0.09
N SER A 74 -4.04 -9.39 1.10
CA SER A 74 -2.78 -10.11 1.22
C SER A 74 -2.91 -11.50 0.63
N SER A 75 -1.88 -11.93 -0.10
CA SER A 75 -1.70 -13.32 -0.52
C SER A 75 -0.86 -14.13 0.48
N GLY A 76 -0.36 -13.48 1.54
CA GLY A 76 0.46 -14.08 2.59
C GLY A 76 -0.17 -13.96 3.98
N GLU A 77 0.68 -14.03 5.00
CA GLU A 77 0.29 -13.91 6.41
C GLU A 77 -0.21 -12.48 6.71
N PRO A 78 -1.36 -12.34 7.41
CA PRO A 78 -1.93 -11.03 7.68
C PRO A 78 -1.01 -10.15 8.55
N GLY A 79 -0.33 -10.72 9.53
CA GLY A 79 0.61 -10.03 10.42
C GLY A 79 1.82 -9.42 9.71
N GLU A 80 2.42 -10.11 8.72
CA GLU A 80 3.48 -9.55 7.89
C GLU A 80 3.00 -8.30 7.13
N THR A 81 1.76 -8.33 6.65
CA THR A 81 1.15 -7.19 5.94
C THR A 81 0.92 -6.01 6.87
N GLU A 82 0.48 -6.26 8.11
CA GLU A 82 0.32 -5.25 9.15
C GLU A 82 1.67 -4.65 9.57
N ALA A 83 2.70 -5.49 9.76
CA ALA A 83 4.04 -5.04 10.11
C ALA A 83 4.67 -4.16 9.01
N LEU A 84 4.49 -4.52 7.74
CA LEU A 84 4.92 -3.70 6.61
C LEU A 84 4.19 -2.36 6.58
N ALA A 85 2.88 -2.34 6.83
CA ALA A 85 2.11 -1.11 6.89
C ALA A 85 2.59 -0.19 8.03
N GLN A 86 2.87 -0.75 9.21
CA GLN A 86 3.42 -0.01 10.34
C GLN A 86 4.80 0.58 10.02
N ALA A 87 5.70 -0.21 9.40
CA ALA A 87 7.02 0.27 9.02
C ALA A 87 6.95 1.43 8.00
N VAL A 88 6.01 1.39 7.07
CA VAL A 88 5.77 2.50 6.13
C VAL A 88 5.18 3.71 6.84
N ASP A 89 4.25 3.53 7.77
CA ASP A 89 3.67 4.62 8.56
C ASP A 89 4.73 5.36 9.38
N ASP A 90 5.58 4.61 10.09
CA ASP A 90 6.67 5.16 10.88
C ASP A 90 7.65 5.96 10.01
N LEU A 91 7.99 5.44 8.83
CA LEU A 91 8.86 6.14 7.88
C LEU A 91 8.21 7.43 7.36
N MET A 92 6.92 7.38 7.00
CA MET A 92 6.19 8.57 6.58
C MET A 92 6.14 9.62 7.68
N ASN A 93 5.91 9.21 8.93
CA ASN A 93 5.90 10.10 10.10
C ASN A 93 7.29 10.72 10.36
N GLN A 94 8.37 9.96 10.18
CA GLN A 94 9.75 10.46 10.30
C GLN A 94 10.10 11.49 9.22
N ILE A 95 9.64 11.29 7.98
CA ILE A 95 9.86 12.25 6.89
C ILE A 95 8.97 13.48 7.09
N ALA A 96 7.73 13.29 7.54
CA ALA A 96 6.83 14.39 7.85
C ALA A 96 7.35 15.28 8.99
N SER A 97 7.94 14.69 10.04
CA SER A 97 8.48 15.45 11.17
C SER A 97 9.70 16.32 10.79
N ARG A 98 10.50 15.87 9.82
CA ARG A 98 11.64 16.63 9.29
C ARG A 98 11.26 17.65 8.23
N SER A 99 10.09 17.51 7.61
CA SER A 99 9.65 18.36 6.51
C SER A 99 8.33 19.06 6.86
N ALA A 100 8.46 20.07 7.72
CA ALA A 100 7.34 20.83 8.26
C ALA A 100 6.41 21.35 7.13
N GLY A 101 5.17 20.84 7.10
CA GLY A 101 4.10 21.34 6.24
C GLY A 101 4.04 20.76 4.81
N ASN A 102 4.73 19.65 4.51
CA ASN A 102 4.60 19.00 3.20
C ASN A 102 3.28 18.20 3.06
N ASP A 103 2.74 18.21 1.83
CA ASP A 103 1.58 17.43 1.42
C ASP A 103 1.77 15.91 1.68
N PRO A 104 0.79 15.19 2.25
CA PRO A 104 0.83 13.72 2.42
C PRO A 104 1.31 12.96 1.18
N VAL A 105 0.92 13.40 -0.01
CA VAL A 105 1.33 12.76 -1.27
C VAL A 105 2.84 12.86 -1.48
N ARG A 106 3.42 14.04 -1.19
CA ARG A 106 4.86 14.26 -1.31
C ARG A 106 5.63 13.41 -0.31
N VAL A 107 5.14 13.30 0.93
CA VAL A 107 5.73 12.42 1.95
C VAL A 107 5.71 10.95 1.50
N ALA A 108 4.60 10.50 0.90
CA ALA A 108 4.48 9.14 0.37
C ALA A 108 5.49 8.86 -0.76
N VAL A 109 5.64 9.81 -1.70
CA VAL A 109 6.63 9.70 -2.79
C VAL A 109 8.05 9.63 -2.23
N LEU A 110 8.43 10.50 -1.30
CA LEU A 110 9.75 10.47 -0.67
C LEU A 110 10.01 9.16 0.08
N SER A 111 9.01 8.65 0.78
CA SER A 111 9.08 7.35 1.48
C SER A 111 9.30 6.20 0.50
N SER A 112 8.56 6.19 -0.62
CA SER A 112 8.70 5.17 -1.67
C SER A 112 10.08 5.20 -2.32
N LEU A 113 10.64 6.38 -2.56
CA LEU A 113 11.99 6.54 -3.11
C LEU A 113 13.05 6.05 -2.12
N HIS A 114 12.91 6.42 -0.85
CA HIS A 114 13.79 5.95 0.22
C HIS A 114 13.82 4.42 0.33
N LEU A 115 12.65 3.77 0.25
CA LEU A 115 12.56 2.30 0.27
C LEU A 115 13.20 1.68 -0.99
N ALA A 116 12.95 2.26 -2.16
CA ALA A 116 13.56 1.80 -3.40
C ALA A 116 15.09 1.87 -3.33
N ASP A 117 15.64 2.97 -2.79
CA ASP A 117 17.08 3.13 -2.62
C ASP A 117 17.67 2.08 -1.66
N ARG A 118 16.95 1.74 -0.58
CA ARG A 118 17.36 0.68 0.35
C ARG A 118 17.40 -0.69 -0.32
N VAL A 119 16.38 -1.03 -1.10
CA VAL A 119 16.33 -2.29 -1.85
C VAL A 119 17.51 -2.36 -2.83
N ARG A 120 17.74 -1.30 -3.60
CA ARG A 120 18.87 -1.24 -4.54
C ARG A 120 20.22 -1.36 -3.86
N LEU A 121 20.38 -0.79 -2.67
CA LEU A 121 21.59 -0.93 -1.87
C LEU A 121 21.79 -2.37 -1.41
N LEU A 122 20.73 -3.05 -0.98
CA LEU A 122 20.78 -4.45 -0.56
C LEU A 122 21.10 -5.38 -1.73
N GLU A 123 20.45 -5.20 -2.88
CA GLU A 123 20.72 -5.96 -4.11
C GLU A 123 22.19 -5.83 -4.54
N ARG A 124 22.75 -4.62 -4.50
CA ARG A 124 24.17 -4.40 -4.81
C ARG A 124 25.10 -5.15 -3.87
N ARG A 125 24.80 -5.11 -2.56
CA ARG A 125 25.59 -5.83 -1.55
C ARG A 125 25.51 -7.33 -1.74
N LEU A 126 24.32 -7.87 -2.06
CA LEU A 126 24.17 -9.29 -2.38
C LEU A 126 25.01 -9.67 -3.59
N ALA A 127 24.95 -8.89 -4.68
CA ALA A 127 25.77 -9.13 -5.86
C ALA A 127 27.28 -9.07 -5.55
N GLU A 128 27.73 -8.15 -4.69
CA GLU A 128 29.12 -8.08 -4.24
C GLU A 128 29.52 -9.33 -3.42
N PHE A 129 28.62 -9.84 -2.56
CA PHE A 129 28.87 -11.06 -1.80
C PHE A 129 28.89 -12.30 -2.69
N GLU A 130 27.99 -12.41 -3.67
CA GLU A 130 27.96 -13.49 -4.66
C GLU A 130 29.25 -13.53 -5.48
N GLN A 131 29.70 -12.37 -6.00
CA GLN A 131 30.98 -12.27 -6.72
C GLN A 131 32.17 -12.66 -5.86
N ARG A 132 32.13 -12.32 -4.57
CA ARG A 132 33.19 -12.71 -3.63
C ARG A 132 33.18 -14.20 -3.35
N ALA A 133 32.00 -14.80 -3.20
CA ALA A 133 31.86 -16.25 -3.03
C ALA A 133 32.38 -17.00 -4.26
N GLU A 134 31.95 -16.59 -5.45
CA GLU A 134 32.40 -17.19 -6.72
C GLU A 134 33.93 -17.12 -6.88
N ARG A 135 34.54 -15.96 -6.58
CA ARG A 135 36.01 -15.82 -6.58
C ARG A 135 36.69 -16.76 -5.59
N LEU A 136 36.11 -16.95 -4.40
CA LEU A 136 36.68 -17.86 -3.40
C LEU A 136 36.55 -19.32 -3.85
N ASP A 137 35.44 -19.68 -4.50
CA ASP A 137 35.23 -21.00 -5.06
C ASP A 137 36.22 -21.30 -6.19
N GLU A 138 36.50 -20.33 -7.07
CA GLU A 138 37.55 -20.44 -8.10
C GLU A 138 38.94 -20.66 -7.49
N ILE A 139 39.27 -19.89 -6.44
CA ILE A 139 40.56 -20.02 -5.75
C ILE A 139 40.64 -21.39 -5.06
N ALA A 140 39.59 -21.82 -4.38
CA ALA A 140 39.54 -23.10 -3.69
C ALA A 140 39.69 -24.27 -4.68
N ALA A 141 39.02 -24.22 -5.83
CA ALA A 141 39.18 -25.20 -6.89
C ALA A 141 40.64 -25.27 -7.37
N SER A 142 41.27 -24.12 -7.62
CA SER A 142 42.67 -24.07 -8.08
C SER A 142 43.69 -24.65 -7.09
N LEU A 143 43.39 -24.62 -5.79
CA LEU A 143 44.25 -25.19 -4.74
C LEU A 143 44.03 -26.69 -4.55
N LEU A 144 42.83 -27.19 -4.91
CA LEU A 144 42.45 -28.59 -4.79
C LEU A 144 42.81 -29.44 -6.03
N ASP A 145 43.42 -28.83 -7.05
CA ASP A 145 44.04 -29.52 -8.19
C ASP A 145 45.58 -29.71 -7.99
N PRO A 146 46.09 -30.46 -7.00
CA PRO A 146 47.52 -30.73 -6.87
C PRO A 146 48.05 -31.80 -7.86
N GLU A 147 47.29 -32.18 -8.88
CA GLU A 147 47.60 -33.31 -9.79
C GLU A 147 48.37 -32.89 -11.06
N GLN A 148 49.34 -31.98 -10.96
CA GLN A 148 50.36 -31.81 -12.01
C GLN A 148 51.74 -31.52 -11.37
N ALA A 149 52.27 -32.49 -10.61
CA ALA A 149 53.68 -32.52 -10.18
C ALA A 149 54.22 -33.97 -10.25
#